data_AF-A0A3L7NKE3-F1
#
_entry.id   AF-A0A3L7NKE3-F1
#
_cell.length_a   1.000
_cell.length_b   1.000
_cell.length_c   1.000
_cell.angle_alpha   90.00
_cell.angle_beta   90.00
_cell.angle_gamma   90.00
#
_symmetry.space_group_name_H-M   'P 1'
#
loop_
_entity.id
_entity.type
_entity.pdbx_description
1 polymer ?
#
loop_
_entity_poly.entity_id
_entity_poly.type
_entity_poly.pdbx_seq_one_letter_code
_entity_poly.pdbx_strand_id
1 'polypeptide(L)'
;MNAQPLSPENLQMLWLFACIVARTGAIIATATIPAFPGTPLRVRVVLSLALSLMVLPQVMVLADGSPITISPMTVLGEVLVGGILGSSISMVLGATAWAGQILGTISGLSWAEDFEPFGEVQSAGISTFAWWVGMAAFFASGGHLAVVCGALETFTTLPVGSWPHASLEKMCSLVPGLSLHLAISMAMPAMMALVAMHLVTTIIVRIAPLSPGSGLVQAAGAVVLLFSMFVGADTWARGWGEAISAPLERILAFDH
;
A
#
# COMPACT_ATOMS: atom_id res chain seq x y z
N MET A 1 41.89 9.91 -23.44
CA MET A 1 40.66 9.22 -23.89
C MET A 1 39.66 10.31 -24.26
N ASN A 2 39.59 10.66 -25.54
CA ASN A 2 38.61 11.62 -26.04
C ASN A 2 37.24 10.92 -26.03
N ALA A 3 36.35 11.33 -25.14
CA ALA A 3 34.96 10.91 -25.20
C ALA A 3 34.37 11.47 -26.51
N GLN A 4 34.13 10.61 -27.51
CA GLN A 4 33.31 10.99 -28.65
C GLN A 4 31.96 11.48 -28.10
N PRO A 5 31.45 12.65 -28.54
CA PRO A 5 30.12 13.09 -28.16
C PRO A 5 29.11 12.02 -28.58
N LEU A 6 28.20 11.65 -27.65
CA LEU A 6 27.14 10.69 -27.91
C LEU A 6 26.33 11.12 -29.15
N SER A 7 25.97 10.17 -30.02
CA SER A 7 25.06 10.44 -31.13
C SER A 7 23.72 10.98 -30.58
N PRO A 8 22.99 11.83 -31.34
CA PRO A 8 21.71 12.39 -30.90
C PRO A 8 20.68 11.31 -30.53
N GLU A 9 20.74 10.15 -31.18
CA GLU A 9 19.92 8.97 -30.88
C GLU A 9 20.23 8.37 -29.50
N ASN A 10 21.52 8.23 -29.15
CA ASN A 10 21.94 7.72 -27.85
C ASN A 10 21.52 8.66 -26.70
N LEU A 11 21.50 9.97 -26.96
CA LEU A 11 21.06 10.97 -25.99
C LEU A 11 19.55 10.86 -25.72
N GLN A 12 18.74 10.61 -26.76
CA GLN A 12 17.31 10.39 -26.61
C GLN A 12 17.01 9.10 -25.84
N MET A 13 17.73 8.01 -26.12
CA MET A 13 17.61 6.75 -25.37
C MET A 13 17.96 6.93 -23.88
N LEU A 14 19.03 7.67 -23.58
CA LEU A 14 19.44 7.96 -22.20
C LEU A 14 18.34 8.74 -21.45
N TRP A 15 17.76 9.73 -22.12
CA TRP A 15 16.71 10.57 -21.56
C TRP A 15 15.39 9.82 -21.35
N LEU A 16 15.00 8.97 -22.30
CA LEU A 16 13.85 8.07 -22.16
C LEU A 16 14.05 7.12 -20.98
N PHE A 17 15.25 6.52 -20.87
CA PHE A 17 15.59 5.66 -19.75
C PHE A 17 15.53 6.40 -18.41
N ALA A 18 16.04 7.63 -18.35
CA ALA A 18 15.95 8.46 -17.15
C ALA A 18 14.49 8.72 -16.73
N CYS A 19 13.58 8.95 -17.67
CA CYS A 19 12.14 9.08 -17.40
C CYS A 19 11.52 7.80 -16.82
N ILE A 20 11.85 6.63 -17.38
CA ILE A 20 11.36 5.33 -16.89
C ILE A 20 11.85 5.07 -15.46
N VAL A 21 13.15 5.33 -15.21
CA VAL A 21 13.75 5.20 -13.88
C VAL A 21 13.14 6.19 -12.89
N ALA A 22 12.86 7.42 -13.32
CA ALA A 22 12.21 8.43 -12.50
C ALA A 22 10.80 7.98 -12.05
N ARG A 23 9.96 7.51 -12.98
CA ARG A 23 8.60 7.02 -12.66
C ARG A 23 8.65 5.78 -11.75
N THR A 24 9.36 4.73 -12.15
CA THR A 24 9.45 3.49 -11.36
C THR A 24 10.12 3.69 -10.00
N GLY A 25 11.14 4.54 -9.94
CA GLY A 25 11.82 4.92 -8.71
C GLY A 25 10.89 5.64 -7.74
N ALA A 26 10.08 6.59 -8.24
CA ALA A 26 9.08 7.28 -7.43
C ALA A 26 7.96 6.32 -6.94
N ILE A 27 7.51 5.40 -7.78
CA ILE A 27 6.53 4.36 -7.40
C ILE A 27 7.08 3.51 -6.26
N ILE A 28 8.29 2.96 -6.41
CA ILE A 28 8.91 2.10 -5.38
C ILE A 28 9.18 2.90 -4.10
N ALA A 29 9.70 4.12 -4.22
CA ALA A 29 10.06 4.94 -3.08
C ALA A 29 8.84 5.24 -2.18
N THR A 30 7.68 5.48 -2.78
CA THR A 30 6.43 5.74 -2.05
C THR A 30 5.76 4.44 -1.60
N ALA A 31 5.55 3.47 -2.50
CA ALA A 31 4.87 2.20 -2.22
C ALA A 31 5.53 1.36 -1.10
N THR A 32 6.85 1.44 -0.95
CA THR A 32 7.58 0.66 0.07
C THR A 32 7.46 1.20 1.49
N ILE A 33 6.98 2.44 1.68
CA ILE A 33 6.86 3.06 3.00
C ILE A 33 5.92 2.27 3.93
N PRO A 34 4.64 2.00 3.55
CA PRO A 34 3.72 1.25 4.43
C PRO A 34 4.01 -0.25 4.46
N ALA A 35 4.53 -0.83 3.37
CA ALA A 35 4.73 -2.27 3.27
C ALA A 35 6.03 -2.74 3.94
N PHE A 36 7.12 -1.99 3.78
CA PHE A 36 8.46 -2.38 4.25
C PHE A 36 9.28 -1.17 4.73
N PRO A 37 8.91 -0.58 5.89
CA PRO A 37 9.56 0.62 6.42
C PRO A 37 11.07 0.43 6.67
N GLY A 38 11.55 -0.80 6.90
CA GLY A 38 12.96 -1.14 7.11
C GLY A 38 13.79 -1.38 5.85
N THR A 39 13.22 -1.27 4.63
CA THR A 39 13.97 -1.58 3.40
C THR A 39 15.06 -0.55 3.14
N PRO A 40 16.35 -0.94 3.06
CA PRO A 40 17.44 0.01 2.82
C PRO A 40 17.33 0.63 1.43
N LEU A 41 17.72 1.90 1.32
CA LEU A 41 17.65 2.66 0.06
C LEU A 41 18.33 1.94 -1.11
N ARG A 42 19.43 1.23 -0.85
CA ARG A 42 20.16 0.44 -1.85
C ARG A 42 19.27 -0.59 -2.55
N VAL A 43 18.43 -1.30 -1.79
CA VAL A 43 17.53 -2.31 -2.35
C VAL A 43 16.45 -1.65 -3.20
N ARG A 44 15.91 -0.51 -2.74
CA ARG A 44 14.90 0.26 -3.50
C ARG A 44 15.45 0.74 -4.85
N VAL A 45 16.68 1.25 -4.86
CA VAL A 45 17.35 1.73 -6.09
C VAL A 45 17.68 0.58 -7.05
N VAL A 46 18.17 -0.55 -6.55
CA VAL A 46 18.45 -1.72 -7.39
C VAL A 46 17.17 -2.26 -8.00
N LEU A 47 16.09 -2.34 -7.22
CA LEU A 47 14.78 -2.78 -7.70
C LEU A 47 14.22 -1.85 -8.77
N SER A 48 14.32 -0.53 -8.59
CA SER A 48 13.83 0.44 -9.58
C SER A 48 14.60 0.35 -10.89
N LEU A 49 15.92 0.17 -10.82
CA LEU A 49 16.75 -0.03 -12.00
C LEU A 49 16.43 -1.35 -12.71
N ALA A 50 16.27 -2.44 -11.96
CA ALA A 50 15.92 -3.74 -12.52
C ALA A 50 14.58 -3.70 -13.25
N LEU A 51 13.53 -3.16 -12.62
CA LEU A 51 12.22 -3.02 -13.27
C LEU A 51 12.27 -2.08 -14.47
N SER A 52 13.01 -0.97 -14.38
CA SER A 52 13.18 -0.05 -15.51
C SER A 52 13.80 -0.72 -16.74
N LEU A 53 14.80 -1.58 -16.53
CA LEU A 53 15.45 -2.32 -17.61
C LEU A 53 14.50 -3.33 -18.27
N MET A 54 13.58 -3.93 -17.50
CA MET A 54 12.57 -4.84 -18.05
C MET A 54 11.53 -4.12 -18.91
N VAL A 55 11.18 -2.88 -18.55
CA VAL A 55 10.17 -2.06 -19.24
C VAL A 55 10.72 -1.36 -20.48
N LEU A 56 12.02 -1.07 -20.51
CA LEU A 56 12.68 -0.35 -21.59
C LEU A 56 12.31 -0.83 -23.01
N PRO A 57 12.40 -2.13 -23.37
CA PRO A 57 12.08 -2.58 -24.73
C PRO A 57 10.61 -2.31 -25.10
N GLN A 58 9.69 -2.45 -24.15
CA GLN A 58 8.27 -2.21 -24.37
C GLN A 58 7.99 -0.72 -24.61
N VAL A 59 8.64 0.17 -23.86
CA VAL A 59 8.47 1.63 -24.01
C VAL A 59 9.11 2.14 -25.31
N MET A 60 10.24 1.57 -25.73
CA MET A 60 10.89 1.95 -26.99
C MET A 60 9.99 1.71 -28.21
N VAL A 61 9.32 0.55 -28.27
CA VAL A 61 8.37 0.23 -29.35
C VAL A 61 7.20 1.22 -29.39
N LEU A 62 6.75 1.71 -28.23
CA LEU A 62 5.67 2.70 -28.14
C LEU A 62 6.14 4.12 -28.48
N ALA A 63 7.43 4.42 -28.29
CA ALA A 63 8.02 5.74 -28.51
C ALA A 63 8.42 5.99 -29.98
N ASP A 64 8.65 4.94 -30.77
CA ASP A 64 9.16 5.00 -32.17
C ASP A 64 8.30 5.81 -33.16
N GLY A 65 7.12 6.29 -32.76
CA GLY A 65 6.23 7.11 -33.60
C GLY A 65 5.96 8.54 -33.15
N SER A 66 6.43 8.97 -31.96
CA SER A 66 6.07 10.28 -31.39
C SER A 66 7.31 11.13 -31.09
N PRO A 67 7.40 12.39 -31.57
CA PRO A 67 8.47 13.30 -31.20
C PRO A 67 8.29 13.73 -29.74
N ILE A 68 8.80 12.93 -28.80
CA ILE A 68 8.82 13.27 -27.38
C ILE A 68 9.89 14.35 -27.20
N THR A 69 9.48 15.57 -26.82
CA THR A 69 10.43 16.60 -26.40
C THR A 69 10.94 16.25 -25.01
N ILE A 70 11.99 15.43 -24.92
CA ILE A 70 12.52 15.01 -23.63
C ILE A 70 13.33 16.16 -23.04
N SER A 71 12.89 16.63 -21.87
CA SER A 71 13.48 17.76 -21.15
C SER A 71 13.57 17.45 -19.66
N PRO A 72 14.34 18.21 -18.86
CA PRO A 72 14.32 18.06 -17.41
C PRO A 72 12.91 18.18 -16.80
N MET A 73 12.04 18.96 -17.45
CA MET A 73 10.65 19.11 -17.03
C MET A 73 9.83 17.83 -17.23
N THR A 74 10.09 17.07 -18.30
CA THR A 74 9.39 15.78 -18.50
C THR A 74 9.79 14.79 -17.42
N VAL A 75 11.08 14.73 -17.05
CA VAL A 75 11.54 13.86 -15.96
C VAL A 75 10.87 14.23 -14.63
N LEU A 76 10.75 15.52 -14.33
CA LEU A 76 10.03 15.96 -13.13
C LEU A 76 8.55 15.54 -13.16
N GLY A 77 7.91 15.64 -14.32
CA GLY A 77 6.54 15.16 -14.52
C GLY A 77 6.41 13.65 -14.26
N GLU A 78 7.39 12.85 -14.70
CA GLU A 78 7.43 11.42 -14.46
C GLU A 78 7.62 11.06 -12.97
N VAL A 79 8.41 11.85 -12.23
CA VAL A 79 8.51 11.72 -10.77
C VAL A 79 7.17 11.99 -10.10
N LEU A 80 6.44 13.03 -10.53
CA LEU A 80 5.12 13.37 -9.97
C LEU A 80 4.08 12.29 -10.26
N VAL A 81 4.01 11.82 -11.50
CA VAL A 81 3.12 10.71 -11.91
C VAL A 81 3.45 9.46 -11.09
N GLY A 82 4.72 9.07 -11.03
CA GLY A 82 5.16 7.93 -10.24
C GLY A 82 4.88 8.08 -8.74
N GLY A 83 5.01 9.29 -8.21
CA GLY A 83 4.67 9.61 -6.83
C GLY A 83 3.19 9.47 -6.52
N ILE A 84 2.30 9.91 -7.42
CA ILE A 84 0.84 9.77 -7.25
C ILE A 84 0.42 8.29 -7.35
N LEU A 85 0.96 7.56 -8.33
CA LEU A 85 0.69 6.13 -8.51
C LEU A 85 1.18 5.33 -7.30
N GLY A 86 2.41 5.57 -6.87
CA GLY A 86 2.97 4.87 -5.73
C GLY A 86 2.32 5.28 -4.40
N SER A 87 1.84 6.52 -4.26
CA SER A 87 1.01 6.92 -3.12
C SER A 87 -0.34 6.20 -3.12
N SER A 88 -0.95 6.03 -4.28
CA SER A 88 -2.19 5.27 -4.43
C SER A 88 -2.00 3.81 -4.01
N ILE A 89 -0.92 3.17 -4.49
CA ILE A 89 -0.51 1.83 -4.07
C ILE A 89 -0.24 1.79 -2.55
N SER A 90 0.44 2.80 -2.02
CA SER A 90 0.73 2.92 -0.59
C SER A 90 -0.52 2.93 0.27
N MET A 91 -1.58 3.63 -0.16
CA MET A 91 -2.86 3.67 0.56
C MET A 91 -3.53 2.29 0.57
N VAL A 92 -3.55 1.59 -0.56
CA VAL A 92 -4.12 0.24 -0.66
C VAL A 92 -3.34 -0.76 0.20
N LEU A 93 -2.00 -0.72 0.17
CA LEU A 93 -1.16 -1.56 1.03
C LEU A 93 -1.32 -1.19 2.50
N GLY A 94 -1.37 0.10 2.81
CA GLY A 94 -1.57 0.66 4.14
C GLY A 94 -2.93 0.33 4.75
N ALA A 95 -3.95 0.02 3.93
CA ALA A 95 -5.27 -0.39 4.41
C ALA A 95 -5.20 -1.63 5.34
N THR A 96 -4.30 -2.58 5.07
CA THR A 96 -4.06 -3.73 5.97
C THR A 96 -3.53 -3.30 7.33
N ALA A 97 -2.61 -2.34 7.33
CA ALA A 97 -2.03 -1.81 8.56
C ALA A 97 -3.06 -1.03 9.36
N TRP A 98 -3.89 -0.25 8.68
CA TRP A 98 -5.01 0.46 9.29
C TRP A 98 -6.05 -0.50 9.88
N ALA A 99 -6.37 -1.61 9.20
CA ALA A 99 -7.23 -2.64 9.75
C ALA A 99 -6.67 -3.21 11.07
N GLY A 100 -5.38 -3.53 11.11
CA GLY A 100 -4.69 -4.00 12.31
C GLY A 100 -4.69 -2.96 13.44
N GLN A 101 -4.47 -1.69 13.12
CA GLN A 101 -4.56 -0.58 14.09
C GLN A 101 -5.96 -0.41 14.66
N ILE A 102 -7.00 -0.41 13.81
CA ILE A 102 -8.41 -0.35 14.25
C ILE A 102 -8.69 -1.47 15.27
N LEU A 103 -8.26 -2.70 14.98
CA LEU A 103 -8.44 -3.83 15.90
C LEU A 103 -7.64 -3.69 17.20
N GLY A 104 -6.41 -3.18 17.13
CA GLY A 104 -5.58 -2.88 18.29
C GLY A 104 -6.21 -1.83 19.22
N THR A 105 -6.79 -0.78 18.63
CA THR A 105 -7.50 0.27 19.38
C THR A 105 -8.79 -0.25 19.99
N ILE A 106 -9.62 -0.95 19.22
CA ILE A 106 -10.89 -1.45 19.73
C ILE A 106 -10.67 -2.51 20.82
N SER A 107 -9.65 -3.36 20.73
CA SER A 107 -9.33 -4.32 21.80
C SER A 107 -8.76 -3.68 23.07
N GLY A 108 -8.41 -2.39 23.04
CA GLY A 108 -7.80 -1.66 24.15
C GLY A 108 -6.33 -2.04 24.35
N LEU A 109 -5.69 -2.69 23.38
CA LEU A 109 -4.29 -3.10 23.46
C LEU A 109 -3.33 -1.96 23.09
N SER A 110 -3.79 -0.96 22.32
CA SER A 110 -3.06 0.29 22.05
C SER A 110 -3.20 1.35 23.14
N TRP A 111 -3.81 1.05 24.29
CA TRP A 111 -4.15 2.07 25.30
C TRP A 111 -2.94 2.90 25.73
N ALA A 112 -1.77 2.29 25.89
CA ALA A 112 -0.56 3.01 26.27
C ALA A 112 -0.07 3.99 25.17
N GLU A 113 -0.22 3.62 23.90
CA GLU A 113 0.15 4.45 22.74
C GLU A 113 -0.80 5.65 22.57
N ASP A 114 -2.08 5.46 22.93
CA ASP A 114 -3.12 6.49 22.79
C ASP A 114 -2.94 7.66 23.79
N PHE A 115 -2.31 7.42 24.95
CA PHE A 115 -2.10 8.44 25.99
C PHE A 115 -0.69 9.06 25.98
N GLU A 116 0.35 8.34 25.53
CA GLU A 116 1.72 8.85 25.40
C GLU A 116 2.29 8.63 23.99
N PRO A 117 1.88 9.44 22.99
CA PRO A 117 2.34 9.29 21.61
C PRO A 117 3.83 9.58 21.40
N PHE A 118 4.51 10.19 22.39
CA PHE A 118 5.94 10.51 22.36
C PHE A 118 6.80 9.68 23.33
N GLY A 119 6.20 8.73 24.06
CA GLY A 119 6.93 7.83 24.95
C GLY A 119 7.58 6.67 24.20
N GLU A 120 8.58 6.02 24.81
CA GLU A 120 9.04 4.68 24.39
C GLU A 120 7.97 3.64 24.76
N VAL A 121 6.79 3.74 24.15
CA VAL A 121 5.73 2.74 24.33
C VAL A 121 6.07 1.54 23.47
N GLN A 122 6.19 0.39 24.11
CA GLN A 122 6.35 -0.90 23.45
C GLN A 122 5.08 -1.16 22.64
N SER A 123 5.18 -1.12 21.31
CA SER A 123 4.01 -1.31 20.44
C SER A 123 3.24 -2.55 20.86
N ALA A 124 1.92 -2.46 20.99
CA ALA A 124 1.09 -3.56 21.43
C ALA A 124 1.36 -4.81 20.56
N GLY A 125 1.95 -5.87 21.12
CA GLY A 125 2.40 -7.03 20.33
C GLY A 125 1.31 -7.66 19.46
N ILE A 126 0.03 -7.50 19.83
CA ILE A 126 -1.11 -7.94 19.03
C ILE A 126 -1.30 -7.12 17.75
N SER A 127 -1.09 -5.79 17.78
CA SER A 127 -1.33 -4.91 16.62
C SER A 127 -0.26 -5.17 15.57
N THR A 128 0.97 -5.37 16.04
CA THR A 128 2.08 -5.85 15.22
C THR A 128 1.80 -7.24 14.65
N PHE A 129 1.26 -8.17 15.44
CA PHE A 129 0.87 -9.50 14.95
C PHE A 129 -0.24 -9.43 13.89
N ALA A 130 -1.27 -8.62 14.11
CA ALA A 130 -2.35 -8.41 13.14
C ALA A 130 -1.83 -7.81 11.83
N TRP A 131 -0.88 -6.88 11.90
CA TRP A 131 -0.18 -6.35 10.74
C TRP A 131 0.58 -7.44 9.97
N TRP A 132 1.33 -8.30 10.66
CA TRP A 132 2.05 -9.42 10.03
C TRP A 132 1.10 -10.40 9.32
N VAL A 133 -0.05 -10.72 9.92
CA VAL A 133 -1.06 -11.59 9.30
C VAL A 133 -1.67 -10.93 8.07
N GLY A 134 -2.00 -9.64 8.14
CA GLY A 134 -2.52 -8.88 7.00
C GLY A 134 -1.52 -8.85 5.84
N MET A 135 -0.24 -8.63 6.13
CA MET A 135 0.83 -8.66 5.13
C MET A 135 1.00 -10.06 4.52
N ALA A 136 0.96 -11.11 5.34
CA ALA A 136 1.02 -12.49 4.85
C ALA A 136 -0.15 -12.83 3.92
N ALA A 137 -1.37 -12.36 4.24
CA ALA A 137 -2.54 -12.52 3.39
C ALA A 137 -2.37 -11.78 2.05
N PHE A 138 -1.79 -10.57 2.04
CA PHE A 138 -1.48 -9.84 0.81
C PHE A 138 -0.50 -10.58 -0.10
N PHE A 139 0.53 -11.20 0.49
CA PHE A 139 1.46 -12.01 -0.28
C PHE A 139 0.81 -13.29 -0.79
N ALA A 140 0.01 -13.96 0.04
CA ALA A 140 -0.69 -15.21 -0.31
C ALA A 140 -1.72 -15.01 -1.43
N SER A 141 -2.39 -13.85 -1.49
CA SER A 141 -3.31 -13.51 -2.58
C SER A 141 -2.62 -13.10 -3.88
N GLY A 142 -1.28 -12.98 -3.90
CA GLY A 142 -0.52 -12.52 -5.06
C GLY A 142 -0.57 -11.00 -5.25
N GLY A 143 -0.97 -10.22 -4.25
CA GLY A 143 -1.11 -8.76 -4.38
C GLY A 143 0.18 -8.04 -4.80
N HIS A 144 1.34 -8.57 -4.42
CA HIS A 144 2.65 -8.05 -4.85
C HIS A 144 2.84 -8.12 -6.38
N LEU A 145 2.35 -9.17 -7.03
CA LEU A 145 2.38 -9.29 -8.49
C LEU A 145 1.42 -8.29 -9.13
N ALA A 146 0.22 -8.13 -8.57
CA ALA A 146 -0.77 -7.18 -9.07
C ALA A 146 -0.25 -5.73 -9.03
N VAL A 147 0.43 -5.35 -7.94
CA VAL A 147 1.08 -4.03 -7.82
C VAL A 147 2.16 -3.82 -8.87
N VAL A 148 3.02 -4.83 -9.09
CA VAL A 148 4.09 -4.73 -10.10
C VAL A 148 3.48 -4.65 -11.50
N CYS A 149 2.60 -5.59 -11.87
CA CYS A 149 1.94 -5.60 -13.18
C CYS A 149 1.24 -4.27 -13.49
N GLY A 150 0.48 -3.73 -12.53
CA GLY A 150 -0.18 -2.43 -12.67
C GLY A 150 0.79 -1.26 -12.88
N ALA A 151 1.90 -1.26 -12.14
CA ALA A 151 2.93 -0.24 -12.31
C ALA A 151 3.58 -0.29 -13.71
N LEU A 152 3.77 -1.50 -14.27
CA LEU A 152 4.31 -1.68 -15.63
C LEU A 152 3.28 -1.31 -16.71
N GLU A 153 2.01 -1.68 -16.51
CA GLU A 153 0.89 -1.36 -17.40
C GLU A 153 0.63 0.16 -17.49
N THR A 154 1.03 0.92 -16.48
CA THR A 154 0.94 2.38 -16.55
C THR A 154 1.79 2.98 -17.67
N PHE A 155 2.82 2.28 -18.19
CA PHE A 155 3.59 2.74 -19.34
C PHE A 155 2.86 2.58 -20.67
N THR A 156 1.87 1.68 -20.76
CA THR A 156 1.03 1.52 -21.96
C THR A 156 -0.15 2.48 -21.95
N THR A 157 -0.79 2.67 -20.79
CA THR A 157 -1.93 3.59 -20.64
C THR A 157 -1.49 5.04 -20.58
N LEU A 158 -0.29 5.30 -20.04
CA LEU A 158 0.27 6.62 -19.86
C LEU A 158 1.66 6.76 -20.51
N PRO A 159 1.72 7.10 -21.80
CA PRO A 159 2.98 7.26 -22.51
C PRO A 159 3.91 8.26 -21.82
N VAL A 160 5.21 8.00 -21.88
CA VAL A 160 6.24 8.86 -21.27
C VAL A 160 6.17 10.27 -21.87
N GLY A 161 6.16 11.29 -21.01
CA GLY A 161 6.07 12.69 -21.40
C GLY A 161 4.64 13.20 -21.66
N SER A 162 3.61 12.37 -21.50
CA SER A 162 2.22 12.81 -21.49
C SER A 162 1.79 13.27 -20.09
N TRP A 163 0.98 14.33 -19.99
CA TRP A 163 0.42 14.79 -18.71
C TRP A 163 -1.05 14.37 -18.56
N PRO A 164 -1.37 13.46 -17.64
CA PRO A 164 -2.70 12.85 -17.57
C PRO A 164 -3.61 13.51 -16.53
N HIS A 165 -4.12 14.70 -16.85
CA HIS A 165 -4.87 15.49 -15.88
C HIS A 165 -6.12 14.75 -15.32
N ALA A 166 -6.98 14.23 -16.19
CA ALA A 166 -8.24 13.62 -15.79
C ALA A 166 -8.08 12.27 -15.06
N SER A 167 -7.09 11.47 -15.45
CA SER A 167 -6.87 10.14 -14.87
C SER A 167 -6.31 10.22 -13.45
N LEU A 168 -5.37 11.14 -13.20
CA LEU A 168 -4.80 11.35 -11.87
C LEU A 168 -5.81 11.97 -10.90
N GLU A 169 -6.66 12.88 -11.36
CA GLU A 169 -7.72 13.48 -10.52
C GLU A 169 -8.72 12.42 -10.02
N LYS A 170 -9.14 11.51 -10.89
CA LYS A 170 -9.99 10.37 -10.52
C LYS A 170 -9.30 9.45 -9.51
N MET A 171 -8.02 9.14 -9.69
CA MET A 171 -7.26 8.35 -8.71
C MET A 171 -7.21 9.04 -7.34
N CYS A 172 -6.86 10.33 -7.30
CA CYS A 172 -6.75 11.08 -6.05
C CYS A 172 -8.08 11.17 -5.28
N SER A 173 -9.22 11.15 -5.97
CA SER A 173 -10.54 11.20 -5.35
C SER A 173 -11.08 9.82 -4.93
N LEU A 174 -10.81 8.76 -5.70
CA LEU A 174 -11.38 7.42 -5.46
C LEU A 174 -10.54 6.56 -4.52
N VAL A 175 -9.21 6.61 -4.65
CA VAL A 175 -8.29 5.71 -3.94
C VAL A 175 -8.39 5.85 -2.42
N PRO A 176 -8.49 7.06 -1.83
CA PRO A 176 -8.62 7.20 -0.38
C PRO A 176 -9.87 6.49 0.16
N GLY A 177 -11.03 6.70 -0.48
CA GLY A 177 -12.28 6.06 -0.09
C GLY A 177 -12.23 4.53 -0.21
N LEU A 178 -11.62 4.02 -1.29
CA LEU A 178 -11.39 2.61 -1.48
C LEU A 178 -10.49 2.02 -0.38
N SER A 179 -9.37 2.67 -0.07
CA SER A 179 -8.44 2.18 0.95
C SER A 179 -9.08 2.10 2.34
N LEU A 180 -9.91 3.08 2.69
CA LEU A 180 -10.67 3.06 3.94
C LEU A 180 -11.72 1.94 3.94
N HIS A 181 -12.43 1.75 2.83
CA HIS A 181 -13.39 0.66 2.68
C HIS A 181 -12.71 -0.71 2.83
N LEU A 182 -11.52 -0.89 2.24
CA LEU A 182 -10.70 -2.09 2.37
C LEU A 182 -10.26 -2.31 3.83
N ALA A 183 -9.78 -1.26 4.51
CA ALA A 183 -9.35 -1.37 5.90
C ALA A 183 -10.52 -1.78 6.83
N ILE A 184 -11.69 -1.14 6.67
CA ILE A 184 -12.87 -1.45 7.47
C ILE A 184 -13.40 -2.84 7.14
N SER A 185 -13.55 -3.20 5.87
CA SER A 185 -14.06 -4.52 5.47
C SER A 185 -13.19 -5.66 6.01
N MET A 186 -11.87 -5.49 6.06
CA MET A 186 -10.97 -6.42 6.74
C MET A 186 -11.20 -6.48 8.26
N ALA A 187 -11.30 -5.32 8.91
CA ALA A 187 -11.48 -5.25 10.36
C ALA A 187 -12.86 -5.73 10.82
N MET A 188 -13.90 -5.60 9.99
CA MET A 188 -15.32 -5.81 10.33
C MET A 188 -15.61 -7.10 11.11
N PRO A 189 -15.17 -8.30 10.69
CA PRO A 189 -15.52 -9.54 11.39
C PRO A 189 -15.00 -9.56 12.85
N ALA A 190 -13.74 -9.18 13.04
CA ALA A 190 -13.11 -9.13 14.35
C ALA A 190 -13.61 -7.94 15.18
N MET A 191 -13.87 -6.81 14.53
CA MET A 191 -14.45 -5.61 15.13
C MET A 191 -15.82 -5.89 15.75
N MET A 192 -16.72 -6.59 15.05
CA MET A 192 -18.04 -6.93 15.60
C MET A 192 -17.94 -7.83 16.84
N ALA A 193 -17.04 -8.82 16.83
CA ALA A 193 -16.79 -9.68 17.99
C ALA A 193 -16.27 -8.89 19.19
N LEU A 194 -15.34 -7.97 18.96
CA LEU A 194 -14.79 -7.10 20.00
C LEU A 194 -15.83 -6.15 20.59
N VAL A 195 -16.65 -5.51 19.75
CA VAL A 195 -17.73 -4.62 20.22
C VAL A 195 -18.73 -5.39 21.06
N ALA A 196 -19.12 -6.61 20.63
CA ALA A 196 -20.00 -7.48 21.41
C ALA A 196 -19.38 -7.86 22.75
N MET A 197 -18.09 -8.19 22.77
CA MET A 197 -17.35 -8.49 24.00
C MET A 197 -17.35 -7.29 24.95
N HIS A 198 -17.03 -6.07 24.47
CA HIS A 198 -17.04 -4.87 25.31
C HIS A 198 -18.41 -4.53 25.87
N LEU A 199 -19.48 -4.76 25.08
CA LEU A 199 -20.85 -4.61 25.55
C LEU A 199 -21.15 -5.59 26.71
N VAL A 200 -20.79 -6.86 26.55
CA VAL A 200 -20.96 -7.88 27.59
C VAL A 200 -20.15 -7.54 28.83
N THR A 201 -18.88 -7.16 28.68
CA THR A 201 -18.02 -6.74 29.80
C THR A 201 -18.60 -5.54 30.54
N THR A 202 -19.10 -4.54 29.81
CA THR A 202 -19.73 -3.35 30.41
C THR A 202 -20.98 -3.73 31.21
N ILE A 203 -21.80 -4.65 30.72
CA ILE A 203 -22.98 -5.15 31.43
C ILE A 203 -22.57 -5.90 32.71
N ILE A 204 -21.58 -6.80 32.63
CA ILE A 204 -21.09 -7.58 33.78
C ILE A 204 -20.56 -6.68 34.88
N VAL A 205 -19.74 -5.67 34.54
CA VAL A 205 -19.15 -4.74 35.52
C VAL A 205 -20.21 -3.87 36.21
N ARG A 206 -21.36 -3.63 35.56
CA ARG A 206 -22.48 -2.91 36.19
C ARG A 206 -23.31 -3.79 37.13
N ILE A 207 -23.36 -5.09 36.89
CA ILE A 207 -24.19 -6.03 37.67
C ILE A 207 -23.40 -6.65 38.82
N ALA A 208 -22.13 -6.98 38.60
CA ALA A 208 -21.26 -7.58 39.59
C ALA A 208 -20.45 -6.50 40.34
N PRO A 209 -20.16 -6.67 41.65
CA PRO A 209 -19.20 -5.84 42.37
C PRO A 209 -17.75 -6.22 41.99
N LEU A 210 -17.48 -6.31 40.68
CA LEU A 210 -16.18 -6.64 40.12
C LEU A 210 -15.55 -5.34 39.61
N SER A 211 -14.34 -5.04 40.05
CA SER A 211 -13.49 -4.02 39.44
C SER A 211 -12.39 -4.73 38.65
N PRO A 212 -12.68 -5.18 37.41
CA PRO A 212 -11.64 -5.78 36.59
C PRO A 212 -10.60 -4.72 36.27
N GLY A 213 -9.35 -4.96 36.66
CA GLY A 213 -8.24 -4.09 36.24
C GLY A 213 -8.14 -4.06 34.71
N SER A 214 -7.53 -3.00 34.17
CA SER A 214 -7.37 -2.78 32.72
C SER A 214 -6.79 -4.00 31.98
N GLY A 215 -5.85 -4.72 32.62
CA GLY A 215 -5.23 -5.91 32.05
C GLY A 215 -6.19 -7.08 31.79
N LEU A 216 -7.26 -7.26 32.58
CA LEU A 216 -8.17 -8.39 32.40
C LEU A 216 -9.07 -8.19 31.16
N VAL A 217 -9.55 -6.97 30.95
CA VAL A 217 -10.34 -6.61 29.76
C VAL A 217 -9.48 -6.70 28.51
N GLN A 218 -8.24 -6.21 28.56
CA GLN A 218 -7.27 -6.33 27.47
C GLN A 218 -6.94 -7.78 27.12
N ALA A 219 -6.74 -8.64 28.13
CA ALA A 219 -6.48 -10.06 27.92
C ALA A 219 -7.66 -10.76 27.24
N ALA A 220 -8.88 -10.48 27.70
CA ALA A 220 -10.08 -11.01 27.06
C ALA A 220 -10.24 -10.48 25.62
N GLY A 221 -9.93 -9.20 25.37
CA GLY A 221 -9.94 -8.61 24.03
C GLY A 221 -8.92 -9.28 23.10
N ALA A 222 -7.72 -9.56 23.60
CA ALA A 222 -6.68 -10.30 22.86
C ALA A 222 -7.14 -11.72 22.50
N VAL A 223 -7.77 -12.45 23.43
CA VAL A 223 -8.28 -13.80 23.18
C VAL A 223 -9.40 -13.79 22.13
N VAL A 224 -10.34 -12.85 22.23
CA VAL A 224 -11.42 -12.70 21.24
C VAL A 224 -10.85 -12.34 19.86
N LEU A 225 -9.86 -11.44 19.80
CA LEU A 225 -9.16 -11.12 18.57
C LEU A 225 -8.50 -12.34 17.94
N LEU A 226 -7.65 -13.05 18.70
CA LEU A 226 -6.95 -14.24 18.21
C LEU A 226 -7.92 -15.32 17.73
N PHE A 227 -9.00 -15.56 18.48
CA PHE A 227 -10.03 -16.50 18.07
C PHE A 227 -10.75 -16.04 16.79
N SER A 228 -11.10 -14.76 16.69
CA SER A 228 -11.74 -14.19 15.51
C SER A 228 -10.84 -14.25 14.27
N MET A 229 -9.54 -14.01 14.43
CA MET A 229 -8.56 -14.13 13.35
C MET A 229 -8.35 -15.59 12.93
N PHE A 230 -8.34 -16.52 13.88
CA PHE A 230 -8.20 -17.94 13.58
C PHE A 230 -9.41 -18.49 12.82
N VAL A 231 -10.62 -18.18 13.28
CA VAL A 231 -11.87 -18.62 12.63
C VAL A 231 -12.10 -17.86 11.32
N GLY A 232 -11.77 -16.57 11.27
CA GLY A 232 -11.90 -15.70 10.11
C GLY A 232 -10.74 -15.76 9.13
N ALA A 233 -9.76 -16.65 9.32
CA ALA A 233 -8.58 -16.70 8.47
C ALA A 233 -8.92 -16.97 7.00
N ASP A 234 -9.87 -17.88 6.73
CA ASP A 234 -10.31 -18.18 5.35
C ASP A 234 -11.08 -17.01 4.73
N THR A 235 -11.94 -16.34 5.50
CA THR A 235 -12.70 -15.18 5.03
C THR A 235 -11.79 -13.97 4.79
N TRP A 236 -10.74 -13.81 5.59
CA TRP A 236 -9.71 -12.80 5.39
C TRP A 236 -8.86 -13.12 4.17
N ALA A 237 -8.36 -14.36 4.02
CA ALA A 237 -7.51 -14.72 2.90
C ALA A 237 -8.24 -14.65 1.55
N ARG A 238 -9.48 -15.15 1.48
CA ARG A 238 -10.28 -15.16 0.24
C ARG A 238 -10.97 -13.84 -0.03
N GLY A 239 -11.60 -13.27 0.99
CA GLY A 239 -12.31 -12.00 0.88
C GLY A 239 -11.40 -10.86 0.46
N TRP A 240 -10.13 -10.90 0.84
CA TRP A 240 -9.17 -9.89 0.43
C TRP A 240 -8.69 -10.03 -1.01
N GLY A 241 -8.57 -11.26 -1.52
CA GLY A 241 -8.29 -11.51 -2.93
C GLY A 241 -9.38 -10.97 -3.85
N GLU A 242 -10.65 -11.20 -3.50
CA GLU A 242 -11.81 -10.69 -4.24
C GLU A 242 -12.02 -9.17 -4.05
N ALA A 243 -11.79 -8.65 -2.84
CA ALA A 243 -11.98 -7.24 -2.54
C ALA A 243 -10.92 -6.34 -3.19
N ILE A 244 -9.73 -6.88 -3.51
CA ILE A 244 -8.65 -6.10 -4.13
C ILE A 244 -8.56 -6.28 -5.63
N SER A 245 -8.86 -7.46 -6.18
CA SER A 245 -8.73 -7.68 -7.62
C SER A 245 -9.54 -6.66 -8.43
N ALA A 246 -10.84 -6.53 -8.17
CA ALA A 246 -11.70 -5.65 -8.96
C ALA A 246 -11.38 -4.14 -8.83
N PRO A 247 -11.07 -3.59 -7.64
CA PRO A 247 -10.72 -2.18 -7.53
C PRO A 247 -9.31 -1.87 -8.02
N LEU A 248 -8.35 -2.77 -7.79
CA LEU A 248 -6.97 -2.58 -8.24
C LEU A 248 -6.91 -2.65 -9.77
N GLU A 249 -7.63 -3.59 -10.39
CA GLU A 249 -7.80 -3.66 -11.85
C GLU A 249 -8.44 -2.38 -12.39
N ARG A 250 -9.52 -1.87 -11.78
CA ARG A 250 -10.14 -0.60 -12.22
C ARG A 250 -9.23 0.61 -12.09
N ILE A 251 -8.43 0.68 -11.03
CA ILE A 251 -7.50 1.79 -10.80
C ILE A 251 -6.35 1.73 -11.80
N LEU A 252 -5.84 0.53 -12.12
CA LEU A 252 -4.66 0.34 -12.95
C LEU A 252 -4.97 0.29 -14.45
N ALA A 253 -6.13 -0.24 -14.84
CA ALA A 253 -6.54 -0.35 -16.24
C ALA A 253 -6.93 0.99 -16.87
N PHE A 254 -7.21 2.04 -16.06
CA PHE A 254 -7.75 3.33 -16.53
C PHE A 254 -8.96 3.17 -17.48
N ASP A 255 -9.71 2.07 -17.35
CA ASP A 255 -10.84 1.79 -18.23
C ASP A 255 -11.97 2.80 -17.99
N HIS A 256 -12.52 3.30 -19.10
CA HIS A 256 -13.59 4.30 -19.18
C HIS A 256 -14.97 3.75 -18.81
#